data_AF-G5A918-F1
#
_entry.id   AF-G5A918-F1
#
_cell.length_a   1.000
_cell.length_b   1.000
_cell.length_c   1.000
_cell.angle_alpha   90.00
_cell.angle_beta   90.00
_cell.angle_gamma   90.00
#
_symmetry.space_group_name_H-M   'P 1'
#
loop_
_entity.id
_entity.type
_entity.pdbx_description
1 polymer ?
#
loop_
_entity_poly.entity_id
_entity_poly.type
_entity_poly.pdbx_seq_one_letter_code
_entity_poly.pdbx_strand_id
1 'polypeptide(L)'
;RSRFNATSDKALLSEVLATLPFAADRKTVTGVWKGVANRLNATLSEAFSFRACRDRTRLLLRKYVVRKARNEAASGTSEVHTENDDILEQLQQLKNAAVAEQQEK
;
A
#
# COMPACT_ATOMS: atom_id res chain seq x y z
N ARG A 1 -9.31 -18.89 -3.18
CA ARG A 1 -8.70 -17.65 -2.65
C ARG A 1 -8.04 -16.93 -3.81
N SER A 2 -8.47 -15.70 -4.11
CA SER A 2 -7.96 -14.92 -5.23
C SER A 2 -6.46 -14.62 -5.09
N ARG A 3 -5.76 -14.55 -6.22
CA ARG A 3 -4.31 -14.24 -6.28
C ARG A 3 -4.11 -12.81 -6.76
N PHE A 4 -3.15 -12.11 -6.17
CA PHE A 4 -2.80 -10.76 -6.62
C PHE A 4 -1.99 -10.80 -7.92
N ASN A 5 -2.35 -9.91 -8.83
CA ASN A 5 -1.64 -9.56 -10.07
C ASN A 5 -1.50 -8.02 -10.15
N ALA A 6 -0.86 -7.52 -11.22
CA ALA A 6 -0.60 -6.09 -11.40
C ALA A 6 -1.88 -5.23 -11.35
N THR A 7 -2.97 -5.67 -11.99
CA THR A 7 -4.26 -4.98 -11.99
C THR A 7 -4.85 -4.87 -10.59
N SER A 8 -4.90 -6.00 -9.86
CA SER A 8 -5.41 -6.03 -8.49
C SER A 8 -4.51 -5.29 -7.50
N ASP A 9 -3.19 -5.24 -7.74
CA ASP A 9 -2.25 -4.47 -6.93
C ASP A 9 -2.50 -2.97 -7.09
N LYS A 10 -2.69 -2.49 -8.32
CA LYS A 10 -3.01 -1.09 -8.59
C LYS A 10 -4.33 -0.68 -7.95
N ALA A 11 -5.36 -1.50 -8.08
CA ALA A 11 -6.67 -1.26 -7.46
C ALA A 11 -6.57 -1.28 -5.92
N LEU A 12 -5.83 -2.24 -5.34
CA LEU A 12 -5.57 -2.31 -3.91
C LEU A 12 -4.87 -1.05 -3.40
N LEU A 13 -3.79 -0.62 -4.07
CA LEU A 13 -3.02 0.55 -3.66
C LEU A 13 -3.84 1.84 -3.74
N SER A 14 -4.66 1.99 -4.78
CA SER A 14 -5.57 3.13 -4.94
C SER A 14 -6.60 3.20 -3.81
N GLU A 15 -7.18 2.05 -3.45
CA GLU A 15 -8.15 1.95 -2.35
C GLU A 15 -7.51 2.23 -0.98
N VAL A 16 -6.28 1.74 -0.76
CA VAL A 16 -5.51 2.03 0.45
C VAL A 16 -5.17 3.52 0.53
N LEU A 17 -4.80 4.16 -0.58
CA LEU A 17 -4.52 5.59 -0.63
C LEU A 17 -5.76 6.42 -0.30
N ALA A 18 -6.93 6.06 -0.85
CA ALA A 18 -8.18 6.75 -0.55
C ALA A 18 -8.64 6.59 0.91
N THR A 19 -8.34 5.44 1.53
CA THR A 19 -8.82 5.13 2.89
C THR A 19 -7.84 5.52 3.99
N LEU A 20 -6.55 5.62 3.68
CA LEU A 20 -5.47 5.91 4.61
C LEU A 20 -5.47 5.04 5.89
N PRO A 21 -5.44 3.70 5.77
CA PRO A 21 -5.54 2.80 6.92
C PRO A 21 -4.37 2.92 7.92
N PHE A 22 -3.30 3.62 7.56
CA PHE A 22 -2.16 3.86 8.44
C PHE A 22 -2.40 4.98 9.47
N ALA A 23 -3.32 5.91 9.17
CA ALA A 23 -3.72 6.97 10.09
C ALA A 23 -4.84 6.52 11.07
N ALA A 24 -5.42 5.34 10.84
CA ALA A 24 -6.49 4.82 11.67
C ALA A 24 -6.01 4.39 13.06
N ASP A 25 -6.82 4.66 14.08
CA ASP A 25 -6.58 4.20 15.45
C ASP A 25 -6.40 2.68 15.54
N ARG A 26 -5.56 2.24 16.48
CA ARG A 26 -5.28 0.81 16.70
C ARG A 26 -6.55 -0.02 16.93
N LYS A 27 -7.58 0.57 17.54
CA LYS A 27 -8.88 -0.09 17.80
C LYS A 27 -9.74 -0.24 16.53
N THR A 28 -9.61 0.64 15.55
CA THR A 28 -10.45 0.69 14.35
C THR A 28 -9.77 0.16 13.09
N VAL A 29 -8.43 0.09 13.06
CA VAL A 29 -7.62 -0.30 11.90
C VAL A 29 -8.06 -1.63 11.26
N THR A 30 -8.52 -2.61 12.06
CA THR A 30 -9.04 -3.89 11.54
C THR A 30 -10.33 -3.69 10.74
N GLY A 31 -11.24 -2.84 11.21
CA GLY A 31 -12.46 -2.48 10.50
C GLY A 31 -12.16 -1.74 9.20
N VAL A 32 -11.18 -0.84 9.22
CA VAL A 32 -10.72 -0.13 8.02
C VAL A 32 -10.21 -1.08 6.95
N TRP A 33 -9.36 -2.06 7.31
CA TRP A 33 -8.87 -3.07 6.37
C TRP A 33 -9.99 -3.97 5.84
N LYS A 34 -11.01 -4.28 6.64
CA LYS A 34 -12.20 -5.00 6.16
C LYS A 34 -12.95 -4.18 5.11
N GLY A 35 -13.12 -2.88 5.33
CA GLY A 35 -13.71 -1.96 4.36
C GLY A 35 -12.95 -1.93 3.03
N VAL A 36 -11.62 -1.82 3.09
CA VAL A 36 -10.73 -1.88 1.90
C VAL A 36 -10.95 -3.18 1.12
N ALA A 37 -10.96 -4.33 1.82
CA ALA A 37 -11.17 -5.61 1.15
C ALA A 37 -12.56 -5.74 0.52
N ASN A 38 -13.60 -5.26 1.19
CA ASN A 38 -14.96 -5.29 0.67
C ASN A 38 -15.10 -4.46 -0.61
N ARG A 39 -14.56 -3.23 -0.62
CA ARG A 39 -14.59 -2.38 -1.82
C ARG A 39 -13.76 -2.95 -2.96
N LEU A 40 -12.55 -3.43 -2.67
CA LEU A 40 -11.70 -4.08 -3.66
C LEU A 40 -12.39 -5.30 -4.30
N ASN A 41 -13.01 -6.16 -3.48
CA ASN A 41 -13.73 -7.33 -3.94
C ASN A 41 -14.96 -6.98 -4.78
N ALA A 42 -15.70 -5.93 -4.40
CA ALA A 42 -16.83 -5.43 -5.18
C ALA A 42 -16.39 -4.90 -6.55
N THR A 43 -15.30 -4.12 -6.58
CA THR A 43 -14.76 -3.55 -7.83
C THR A 43 -14.21 -4.61 -8.78
N LEU A 44 -13.52 -5.63 -8.25
CA LEU A 44 -12.85 -6.64 -9.07
C LEU A 44 -13.67 -7.93 -9.27
N SER A 45 -14.83 -8.06 -8.62
CA SER A 45 -15.59 -9.32 -8.53
C SER A 45 -14.73 -10.49 -8.02
N GLU A 46 -13.97 -10.24 -6.95
CA GLU A 46 -12.99 -11.17 -6.38
C GLU A 46 -13.26 -11.47 -4.89
N ALA A 47 -12.49 -12.38 -4.29
CA ALA A 47 -12.63 -12.80 -2.89
C ALA A 47 -11.30 -12.75 -2.11
N PHE A 48 -10.72 -11.56 -1.99
CA PHE A 48 -9.57 -11.29 -1.13
C PHE A 48 -9.98 -11.16 0.33
N SER A 49 -9.16 -11.69 1.25
CA SER A 49 -9.33 -11.43 2.68
C SER A 49 -8.63 -10.13 3.09
N PHE A 50 -9.17 -9.41 4.08
CA PHE A 50 -8.55 -8.18 4.59
C PHE A 50 -7.09 -8.38 5.03
N ARG A 51 -6.76 -9.56 5.57
CA ARG A 51 -5.38 -9.93 5.93
C ARG A 51 -4.49 -9.99 4.68
N ALA A 52 -4.97 -10.62 3.61
CA ALA A 52 -4.26 -10.65 2.33
C ALA A 52 -4.02 -9.25 1.75
N CYS A 53 -5.03 -8.37 1.76
CA CYS A 53 -4.89 -6.98 1.30
C CYS A 53 -3.83 -6.23 2.11
N ARG A 54 -3.86 -6.34 3.44
CA ARG A 54 -2.88 -5.71 4.32
C ARG A 54 -1.47 -6.24 4.08
N ASP A 55 -1.31 -7.55 4.02
CA ASP A 55 0.00 -8.19 3.87
C ASP A 55 0.59 -7.91 2.48
N ARG A 56 -0.25 -7.88 1.43
CA ARG A 56 0.17 -7.48 0.08
C ARG A 56 0.62 -6.02 0.03
N THR A 57 -0.14 -5.11 0.62
CA THR A 57 0.23 -3.68 0.69
C THR A 57 1.58 -3.49 1.39
N ARG A 58 1.79 -4.17 2.53
CA ARG A 58 3.08 -4.13 3.25
C ARG A 58 4.23 -4.66 2.40
N LEU A 59 4.00 -5.75 1.65
CA LEU A 59 5.01 -6.31 0.76
C LEU A 59 5.37 -5.33 -0.36
N LEU A 60 4.38 -4.70 -1.00
CA LEU A 60 4.59 -3.73 -2.08
C LEU A 60 5.38 -2.52 -1.60
N LEU A 61 5.02 -1.95 -0.43
CA LEU A 61 5.78 -0.85 0.19
C LEU A 61 7.23 -1.22 0.51
N ARG A 62 7.48 -2.42 1.06
CA ARG A 62 8.85 -2.89 1.33
C ARG A 62 9.66 -3.02 0.04
N LYS A 63 9.08 -3.61 -1.01
CA LYS A 63 9.73 -3.75 -2.31
C LYS A 63 10.06 -2.39 -2.93
N TYR A 64 9.13 -1.44 -2.82
CA TYR A 64 9.35 -0.06 -3.27
C TYR A 64 10.55 0.58 -2.59
N VAL A 65 10.61 0.57 -1.25
CA VAL A 65 11.72 1.17 -0.49
C VAL A 65 13.06 0.55 -0.88
N VAL A 66 13.14 -0.78 -0.99
CA VAL A 66 14.37 -1.47 -1.39
C VAL A 66 14.78 -1.10 -2.82
N ARG A 67 13.83 -1.04 -3.75
CA ARG A 67 14.12 -0.65 -5.14
C ARG A 67 14.55 0.81 -5.23
N LYS A 68 13.86 1.72 -4.54
CA LYS A 68 14.21 3.15 -4.52
C LYS A 68 15.63 3.37 -4.03
N ALA A 69 16.00 2.77 -2.89
CA ALA A 69 17.36 2.86 -2.37
C ALA A 69 18.42 2.29 -3.33
N ARG A 70 18.09 1.21 -4.05
CA ARG A 70 18.97 0.64 -5.09
C ARG A 70 19.11 1.58 -6.29
N ASN A 71 18.02 2.21 -6.75
CA ASN A 71 18.04 3.17 -7.86
C ASN A 71 18.87 4.40 -7.49
N GLU A 72 18.69 4.94 -6.28
CA GLU A 72 19.47 6.06 -5.75
C GLU A 72 20.96 5.72 -5.67
N ALA A 73 21.31 4.51 -5.22
CA ALA A 73 22.69 4.04 -5.16
C ALA A 73 23.31 3.77 -6.55
N ALA A 74 22.49 3.44 -7.55
CA ALA A 74 22.89 3.19 -8.93
C ALA A 74 22.80 4.45 -9.83
N SER A 75 22.72 5.63 -9.21
CA SER A 75 22.62 6.93 -9.89
C SER A 75 23.62 7.03 -11.05
N GLY A 76 23.09 7.23 -12.26
CA GLY A 76 23.84 7.16 -13.52
C GLY A 76 23.35 6.08 -14.49
N THR A 77 22.43 5.21 -14.07
CA THR A 77 21.74 4.21 -14.93
C THR A 77 20.25 4.53 -15.06
N SER A 78 19.58 4.01 -16.11
CA SER A 78 18.14 4.26 -16.33
C SER A 78 17.33 3.80 -15.12
N GLU A 79 16.65 4.74 -14.47
CA GLU A 79 15.75 4.46 -13.37
C GLU A 79 14.61 3.55 -13.82
N VAL A 80 14.36 2.46 -13.08
CA VAL A 80 13.22 1.58 -13.34
C VAL A 80 12.04 2.07 -12.51
N HIS A 81 11.21 2.91 -13.13
CA HIS A 81 9.93 3.35 -12.59
C HIS A 81 8.83 2.36 -12.98
N THR A 82 8.04 1.89 -12.03
CA THR A 82 6.83 1.10 -12.33
C THR A 82 5.56 1.91 -12.18
N GLU A 83 4.47 1.49 -12.84
CA GLU A 83 3.18 2.22 -12.85
C GLU A 83 2.59 2.54 -11.47
N ASN A 84 2.99 1.80 -10.44
CA ASN A 84 2.50 1.97 -9.07
C ASN A 84 3.40 2.85 -8.20
N ASP A 85 4.53 3.35 -8.73
CA ASP A 85 5.59 3.98 -7.93
C ASP A 85 5.12 5.30 -7.32
N ASP A 86 4.37 6.10 -8.08
CA ASP A 86 3.81 7.35 -7.58
C ASP A 86 2.86 7.10 -6.40
N ILE A 87 1.99 6.08 -6.51
CA ILE A 87 1.06 5.70 -5.44
C ILE A 87 1.83 5.16 -4.22
N LEU A 88 2.87 4.35 -4.46
CA LEU A 88 3.71 3.78 -3.40
C LEU A 88 4.53 4.85 -2.69
N GLU A 89 5.02 5.85 -3.41
CA GLU A 89 5.71 7.00 -2.87
C GLU A 89 4.81 7.80 -1.94
N GLN A 90 3.63 8.18 -2.43
CA GLN A 90 2.64 8.91 -1.63
C GLN A 90 2.23 8.13 -0.38
N LEU A 91 1.94 6.83 -0.52
CA LEU A 91 1.61 5.98 0.62
C LEU A 91 2.76 5.88 1.63
N GLN A 92 4.00 5.85 1.16
CA GLN A 92 5.17 5.79 2.04
C GLN A 92 5.36 7.11 2.80
N GLN A 93 5.16 8.26 2.16
CA GLN A 93 5.20 9.58 2.81
C GLN A 93 4.11 9.71 3.87
N LEU A 94 2.86 9.38 3.52
CA LEU A 94 1.71 9.43 4.43
C LEU A 94 1.88 8.50 5.64
N LYS A 95 2.42 7.30 5.40
CA LYS A 95 2.74 6.36 6.48
C LYS A 95 3.81 6.92 7.42
N ASN A 96 4.85 7.56 6.88
CA ASN A 96 5.91 8.16 7.70
C ASN A 96 5.37 9.33 8.54
N ALA A 97 4.54 10.19 7.95
CA ALA A 97 3.89 11.29 8.65
C ALA A 97 2.99 10.77 9.79
N ALA A 98 2.16 9.76 9.53
CA ALA A 98 1.29 9.16 10.55
C ALA A 98 2.08 8.51 11.70
N VAL A 99 3.26 7.93 11.43
CA VAL A 99 4.13 7.39 12.48
C VAL A 99 4.76 8.50 13.32
N ALA A 100 5.17 9.61 12.70
CA ALA A 100 5.73 10.75 13.42
C ALA A 100 4.69 11.39 14.36
N GLU A 101 3.46 11.63 13.88
CA GLU A 101 2.37 12.18 14.70
C GLU A 101 1.97 11.28 15.88
N GLN A 102 2.13 9.97 15.74
CA GLN A 102 1.85 9.00 16.81
C GLN A 102 2.95 8.92 17.87
N GLN A 103 4.15 9.43 17.60
CA GLN A 103 5.27 9.48 18.56
C GLN A 103 5.29 10.77 19.38
N GLU A 104 4.62 11.82 18.90
CA GLU A 104 4.50 13.11 19.59
C GLU A 104 3.30 13.19 20.56
N LYS A 105 2.43 12.17 20.59
CA LYS A 105 1.28 12.04 21.50
C LYS A 105 1.52 11.04 22.62
#